data_AF-A0AAW9SEV9-F1
#
_entry.id   AF-A0AAW9SEV9-F1
#
_cell.length_a   1.000
_cell.length_b   1.000
_cell.length_c   1.000
_cell.angle_alpha   90.00
_cell.angle_beta   90.00
_cell.angle_gamma   90.00
#
_symmetry.space_group_name_H-M   'P 1'
#
loop_
_entity.id
_entity.type
_entity.pdbx_description
1 polymer ?
#
loop_
_entity_poly.entity_id
_entity_poly.type
_entity_poly.pdbx_seq_one_letter_code
_entity_poly.pdbx_strand_id
1 'polypeptide(L)' 'MTAADIFDAYQDRVSANRSPQGPDRDAIAEDLASESGLTKAEVDEIITGYLIGVGAG' A
#
# COMPACT_ATOMS: atom_id res chain seq x y z
N MET A 1 4.90 -0.24 -12.85
CA MET A 1 4.23 -1.04 -11.80
C MET A 1 2.74 -0.81 -11.95
N THR A 2 1.89 -1.84 -11.85
CA THR A 2 0.43 -1.69 -11.91
C THR A 2 -0.16 -1.41 -10.53
N ALA A 3 -1.43 -0.99 -10.44
CA ALA A 3 -2.12 -0.80 -9.15
C ALA A 3 -2.18 -2.10 -8.31
N ALA A 4 -2.32 -3.25 -8.96
CA ALA A 4 -2.28 -4.55 -8.30
C ALA A 4 -0.89 -4.84 -7.70
N ASP A 5 0.17 -4.58 -8.46
CA ASP A 5 1.56 -4.76 -7.98
C ASP A 5 1.86 -3.87 -6.75
N ILE A 6 1.36 -2.63 -6.74
CA ILE A 6 1.52 -1.70 -5.61
C ILE A 6 0.85 -2.25 -4.35
N PHE A 7 -0.37 -2.78 -4.49
CA PHE A 7 -1.11 -3.34 -3.37
C PHE A 7 -0.48 -4.64 -2.84
N ASP A 8 0.00 -5.52 -3.72
CA ASP A 8 0.73 -6.73 -3.31
C ASP A 8 2.02 -6.38 -2.57
N ALA A 9 2.80 -5.41 -3.07
CA ALA A 9 4.00 -4.94 -2.40
C ALA A 9 3.70 -4.28 -1.03
N TYR A 10 2.60 -3.53 -0.93
CA TYR A 10 2.10 -3.01 0.34
C TYR A 10 1.79 -4.15 1.32
N GLN A 11 1.06 -5.18 0.89
CA GLN A 11 0.71 -6.32 1.73
C GLN A 11 1.92 -7.13 2.19
N ASP A 12 2.92 -7.32 1.33
CA ASP A 12 4.15 -8.04 1.68
C ASP A 12 4.91 -7.29 2.79
N ARG A 13 5.07 -5.97 2.65
CA ARG A 13 5.71 -5.10 3.65
C ARG A 13 4.94 -5.03 4.96
N VAL A 14 3.61 -4.92 4.88
CA VAL A 14 2.71 -4.96 6.05
C VAL A 14 2.74 -6.32 6.74
N SER A 15 2.80 -7.43 5.99
CA SER A 15 2.85 -8.78 6.56
C SER A 15 4.20 -9.08 7.19
N ALA A 16 5.28 -8.55 6.61
CA ALA A 16 6.63 -8.61 7.19
C ALA A 16 6.70 -7.81 8.51
N ASN A 17 5.98 -6.68 8.58
CA ASN A 17 5.91 -5.85 9.77
C ASN A 17 4.74 -6.30 10.67
N ARG A 18 4.98 -7.29 11.55
CA ARG A 18 3.95 -8.00 12.38
C ARG A 18 2.87 -7.14 13.06
N SER A 19 3.07 -5.84 13.20
CA SER A 19 2.05 -4.90 13.66
C SER A 19 2.36 -3.48 13.13
N PRO A 20 2.07 -3.18 11.86
CA PRO A 20 2.39 -1.89 11.27
C PRO A 20 1.48 -0.83 11.88
N GLN A 21 2.07 0.20 12.48
CA GLN A 21 1.33 1.35 13.01
C GLN A 21 1.07 2.35 11.87
N GLY A 22 0.27 3.40 12.14
CA GLY A 22 0.04 4.49 11.20
C GLY A 22 1.34 5.00 10.55
N PRO A 23 2.38 5.35 11.33
CA PRO A 23 3.66 5.80 10.79
C PRO A 23 4.37 4.79 9.88
N ASP A 24 4.23 3.48 10.15
CA ASP A 24 4.80 2.44 9.30
C ASP A 24 4.06 2.35 7.95
N ARG A 25 2.73 2.49 7.98
CA ARG A 25 1.91 2.48 6.76
C ARG A 25 2.22 3.68 5.88
N ASP A 26 2.35 4.86 6.48
CA ASP A 26 2.75 6.08 5.78
C ASP A 26 4.12 5.90 5.11
N ALA A 27 5.11 5.37 5.83
CA ALA A 27 6.44 5.12 5.28
C ALA A 27 6.42 4.10 4.13
N ILE A 28 5.64 3.02 4.25
CA ILE A 28 5.47 2.03 3.18
C ILE A 28 4.82 2.67 1.95
N ALA A 29 3.80 3.51 2.14
CA ALA A 29 3.14 4.21 1.04
C ALA A 29 4.06 5.24 0.36
N GLU A 30 4.92 5.92 1.12
CA GLU A 30 5.93 6.84 0.58
C GLU A 30 7.00 6.10 -0.23
N ASP A 31 7.47 4.95 0.23
CA ASP A 31 8.43 4.11 -0.50
C ASP A 31 7.82 3.61 -1.82
N LEU A 32 6.59 3.09 -1.78
CA LEU A 32 5.86 2.65 -2.96
C LEU A 32 5.60 3.79 -3.95
N ALA A 33 5.31 4.99 -3.47
CA ALA A 33 5.14 6.17 -4.31
C ALA A 33 6.44 6.50 -5.07
N SER A 34 7.59 6.44 -4.38
CA SER A 34 8.90 6.65 -4.99
C SER A 34 9.23 5.59 -6.05
N GLU A 35 8.95 4.32 -5.76
CA GLU A 35 9.23 3.20 -6.68
C GLU A 35 8.30 3.17 -7.90
N SER A 36 7.02 3.50 -7.71
CA SER A 36 6.02 3.48 -8.77
C SER A 36 6.01 4.75 -9.62
N GLY A 37 6.63 5.83 -9.13
CA GLY A 37 6.58 7.17 -9.74
C GLY A 37 5.23 7.87 -9.56
N LEU A 38 4.41 7.40 -8.63
CA LEU A 38 3.11 7.99 -8.27
C LEU A 38 3.25 8.91 -7.06
N THR A 39 2.20 9.69 -6.81
CA THR A 39 2.10 10.43 -5.55
C THR A 39 1.67 9.49 -4.41
N LYS A 40 2.05 9.84 -3.18
CA LYS A 40 1.59 9.13 -1.97
C LYS A 40 0.06 9.03 -1.91
N ALA A 41 -0.65 10.09 -2.33
CA ALA A 41 -2.12 10.11 -2.35
C ALA A 41 -2.70 9.06 -3.31
N GLU A 42 -2.13 8.93 -4.51
CA GLU A 42 -2.56 7.90 -5.48
C GLU A 42 -2.28 6.48 -4.96
N VAL A 43 -1.13 6.27 -4.31
CA VAL A 43 -0.81 4.98 -3.67
C VAL A 43 -1.78 4.67 -2.54
N ASP A 44 -2.14 5.66 -1.72
CA ASP A 44 -3.10 5.50 -0.62
C ASP A 44 -4.52 5.19 -1.12
N GLU A 45 -4.95 5.83 -2.23
CA GLU A 45 -6.20 5.50 -2.90
C GLU A 45 -6.21 4.06 -3.45
N ILE A 46 -5.09 3.61 -4.05
CA ILE A 46 -4.95 2.23 -4.52
C ILE A 46 -5.06 1.26 -3.35
N ILE A 47 -4.27 1.47 -2.29
CA ILE A 47 -4.27 0.59 -1.12
C ILE A 47 -5.67 0.55 -0.49
N THR A 48 -6.29 1.70 -0.26
CA THR A 48 -7.63 1.80 0.34
C THR A 48 -8.68 1.14 -0.55
N GLY A 49 -8.64 1.39 -1.86
CA GLY A 49 -9.56 0.78 -2.83
C GLY A 49 -9.50 -0.74 -2.83
N TYR A 50 -8.29 -1.31 -2.77
CA TYR A 50 -8.10 -2.75 -2.69
C TYR A 50 -8.45 -3.33 -1.31
N LEU A 51 -8.15 -2.65 -0.20
CA LEU A 51 -8.57 -3.10 1.14
C LEU A 51 -10.10 -3.20 1.27
N ILE A 52 -10.83 -2.22 0.73
CA ILE A 52 -12.29 -2.23 0.72
C ILE A 52 -12.83 -3.31 -0.23
N GLY A 53 -12.23 -3.44 -1.42
CA GLY A 53 -12.65 -4.43 -2.42
C GLY A 53 -12.40 -5.89 -2.01
N VAL A 54 -11.33 -6.16 -1.26
CA VAL A 54 -10.98 -7.50 -0.76
C VAL A 54 -11.74 -7.85 0.52
N GLY A 55 -12.12 -6.87 1.35
CA GLY A 55 -12.87 -7.10 2.60
C GLY A 55 -14.36 -7.43 2.42
N ALA A 56 -14.90 -7.39 1.20
CA ALA A 56 -16.30 -7.69 0.90
C ALA A 56 -16.56 -9.13 0.41
N GLY A 57 -15.56 -10.02 0.47
CA GLY A 57 -15.63 -11.42 0.03
C GLY A 57 -15.70 -12.43 1.16
#